data_AF-A0A7Y5HFJ0-F1
#
_entry.id   AF-A0A7Y5HFJ0-F1
#
_cell.length_a   1.000
_cell.length_b   1.000
_cell.length_c   1.000
_cell.angle_alpha   90.00
_cell.angle_beta   90.00
_cell.angle_gamma   90.00
#
_symmetry.space_group_name_H-M   'P 1'
#
loop_
_entity.id
_entity.type
_entity.pdbx_description
1 polymer ?
#
loop_
_entity_poly.entity_id
_entity_poly.type
_entity_poly.pdbx_seq_one_letter_code
_entity_poly.pdbx_strand_id
1 'polypeptide(L)'
;MAVRTLNISLPEELRDLVVREVASGGYGSVSEFVREAVRDSLRRAALDRLEALALEGLATPEVEATPALWRSIRERARRADRSTRRR
;
A
#
# COMPACT_ATOMS: atom_id res chain seq x y z
N MET A 1 7.24 10.95 16.85
CA MET A 1 6.28 9.87 16.51
C MET A 1 6.09 9.01 17.74
N ALA A 2 4.85 8.75 18.18
CA ALA A 2 4.60 7.87 19.31
C ALA A 2 4.72 6.40 18.86
N VAL A 3 5.58 5.63 19.50
CA VAL A 3 5.68 4.17 19.31
C VAL A 3 4.80 3.50 20.36
N ARG A 4 3.96 2.56 19.93
CA ARG A 4 3.14 1.72 20.83
C ARG A 4 3.63 0.28 20.77
N THR A 5 3.62 -0.40 21.91
CA THR A 5 4.02 -1.80 22.02
C THR A 5 2.93 -2.71 21.46
N LEU A 6 3.34 -3.71 20.69
CA LEU A 6 2.48 -4.79 20.20
C LEU A 6 3.07 -6.12 20.68
N ASN A 7 2.25 -6.95 21.34
CA ASN A 7 2.62 -8.31 21.72
C ASN A 7 2.17 -9.29 20.63
N ILE A 8 3.06 -10.19 20.23
CA ILE A 8 2.84 -11.11 19.13
C ILE A 8 3.33 -12.49 19.55
N SER A 9 2.46 -13.49 19.44
CA SER A 9 2.83 -14.88 19.64
C SER A 9 3.27 -15.48 18.31
N LEU A 10 4.39 -16.17 18.32
CA LEU A 10 4.96 -16.85 17.17
C LEU A 10 5.21 -18.33 17.53
N PRO A 11 5.00 -19.28 16.61
CA PRO A 11 5.57 -20.62 16.70
C PRO A 11 7.08 -20.56 16.96
N GLU A 12 7.60 -21.56 17.65
CA GLU A 12 9.02 -21.61 18.06
C GLU A 12 9.95 -21.53 16.86
N GLU A 13 9.59 -22.20 15.77
CA GLU A 13 10.36 -22.22 14.53
C GLU A 13 10.48 -20.83 13.91
N LEU A 14 9.39 -20.05 13.92
CA LEU A 14 9.37 -18.69 13.40
C LEU A 14 10.15 -17.73 14.31
N ARG A 15 10.06 -17.91 15.63
CA ARG A 15 10.88 -17.13 16.57
C ARG A 15 12.36 -17.34 16.31
N ASP A 16 12.80 -18.59 16.16
CA ASP A 16 14.22 -18.91 15.93
C ASP A 16 14.73 -18.37 14.60
N LEU A 17 13.90 -18.40 13.55
CA LEU A 17 14.21 -17.75 12.28
C LEU A 17 14.43 -16.25 12.46
N VAL A 18 13.52 -15.56 13.14
CA VAL A 18 13.63 -14.12 13.38
C VAL A 18 14.88 -13.78 14.20
N VAL A 19 15.21 -14.58 15.22
CA VAL A 19 16.43 -14.38 16.02
C VAL A 19 17.68 -14.52 15.15
N ARG A 20 17.73 -15.53 14.27
CA ARG A 20 18.86 -15.70 13.34
C ARG A 20 18.98 -14.54 12.36
N GLU A 21 17.88 -14.10 11.75
CA GLU A 21 17.86 -12.96 10.82
C GLU A 21 18.29 -11.66 11.49
N VAL A 22 17.90 -11.43 12.75
CA VAL A 22 18.37 -10.26 13.49
C VAL A 22 19.87 -10.34 13.76
N ALA A 23 20.39 -11.52 14.10
CA ALA A 23 21.82 -11.72 14.36
C ALA A 23 22.69 -11.61 13.09
N SER A 24 22.17 -11.98 11.92
CA SER A 24 22.91 -11.96 10.63
C SER A 24 22.66 -10.71 9.78
N GLY A 25 21.46 -10.12 9.87
CA GLY A 25 20.91 -9.15 8.91
C GLY A 25 21.15 -7.68 9.25
N GLY A 26 21.92 -7.37 10.29
CA GLY A 26 22.24 -5.98 10.68
C GLY A 26 21.09 -5.25 11.39
N TYR A 27 20.05 -5.95 11.81
CA TYR A 27 18.96 -5.39 12.61
C TYR A 27 19.40 -5.18 14.07
N GLY A 28 19.07 -4.04 14.67
CA GLY A 28 19.37 -3.74 16.06
C GLY A 28 18.38 -4.35 17.06
N SER A 29 17.23 -4.84 16.59
CA SER A 29 16.24 -5.54 17.44
C SER A 29 15.22 -6.35 16.63
N VAL A 30 14.57 -7.30 17.29
CA VAL A 30 13.39 -8.00 16.73
C VAL A 30 12.28 -7.03 16.35
N SER A 31 12.04 -5.99 17.16
CA SER A 31 11.02 -4.98 16.83
C SER A 31 11.36 -4.19 15.56
N GLU A 32 12.65 -4.01 15.24
CA GLU A 32 13.07 -3.38 13.99
C GLU A 32 12.80 -4.28 12.80
N PHE A 33 13.24 -5.54 12.87
CA PHE A 33 12.94 -6.54 11.85
C PHE A 33 11.45 -6.64 11.56
N VAL A 34 10.61 -6.76 12.60
CA VAL A 34 9.15 -6.87 12.44
C VAL A 34 8.56 -5.60 11.81
N ARG A 35 9.04 -4.41 12.20
CA ARG A 35 8.55 -3.15 11.59
C ARG A 35 8.88 -3.08 10.10
N GLU A 36 10.06 -3.55 9.69
CA GLU A 36 10.43 -3.61 8.29
C GLU A 36 9.60 -4.64 7.53
N ALA A 37 9.48 -5.86 8.06
CA ALA A 37 8.64 -6.92 7.49
C ALA A 37 7.19 -6.47 7.28
N VAL A 38 6.61 -5.72 8.24
CA VAL A 38 5.27 -5.14 8.11
C VAL A 38 5.22 -4.10 6.98
N ARG A 39 6.21 -3.19 6.88
CA ARG A 39 6.25 -2.19 5.80
C ARG A 39 6.36 -2.85 4.43
N ASP A 40 7.16 -3.90 4.32
CA ASP A 40 7.33 -4.64 3.07
C ASP A 40 6.07 -5.38 2.68
N SER A 41 5.39 -6.02 3.64
CA SER A 41 4.09 -6.64 3.43
C SER A 41 3.05 -5.64 2.93
N LEU A 42 2.96 -4.46 3.58
CA LEU A 42 2.06 -3.39 3.14
C LEU A 42 2.41 -2.86 1.74
N ARG A 43 3.70 -2.75 1.41
CA ARG A 43 4.14 -2.35 0.07
C ARG A 43 3.72 -3.36 -0.99
N ARG A 44 3.91 -4.67 -0.72
CA ARG A 44 3.47 -5.75 -1.61
C ARG A 44 1.96 -5.71 -1.84
N ALA A 45 1.18 -5.64 -0.77
CA ALA A 45 -0.28 -5.53 -0.88
C ALA A 45 -0.74 -4.30 -1.69
N ALA A 46 -0.03 -3.16 -1.59
CA ALA A 46 -0.29 -1.98 -2.39
C ALA A 46 0.03 -2.19 -3.88
N LEU A 47 1.13 -2.89 -4.18
CA LEU A 47 1.51 -3.26 -5.55
C LEU A 47 0.51 -4.24 -6.17
N ASP A 48 0.11 -5.29 -5.44
CA ASP A 48 -0.86 -6.26 -5.92
C ASP A 48 -2.20 -5.59 -6.25
N ARG A 49 -2.62 -4.63 -5.42
CA ARG A 49 -3.81 -3.81 -5.69
C ARG A 49 -3.65 -2.94 -6.92
N LEU A 50 -2.49 -2.31 -7.12
CA LEU A 50 -2.21 -1.50 -8.29
C LEU A 50 -2.24 -2.34 -9.57
N GLU A 51 -1.64 -3.53 -9.54
CA GLU A 51 -1.63 -4.47 -10.65
C GLU A 51 -3.05 -4.92 -11.02
N ALA A 52 -3.87 -5.26 -10.02
CA ALA A 52 -5.27 -5.61 -10.24
C ALA A 52 -6.05 -4.47 -10.94
N LEU A 53 -5.85 -3.23 -10.52
CA LEU A 53 -6.49 -2.05 -11.15
C LEU A 53 -5.96 -1.79 -12.55
N ALA A 54 -4.67 -2.04 -12.80
CA ALA A 54 -4.09 -1.90 -14.13
C ALA A 54 -4.66 -2.93 -15.11
N LEU A 55 -4.81 -4.19 -14.66
CA LEU A 55 -5.47 -5.24 -15.43
C LEU A 55 -6.94 -4.91 -15.71
N GLU A 56 -7.67 -4.39 -14.72
CA GLU A 56 -9.04 -3.91 -14.92
C GLU A 56 -9.10 -2.81 -15.97
N GLY A 57 -8.20 -1.83 -15.91
CA GLY A 57 -8.09 -0.77 -16.90
C GLY A 57 -7.79 -1.29 -18.31
N LEU A 58 -6.90 -2.27 -18.44
CA LEU A 58 -6.57 -2.92 -19.72
C LEU A 58 -7.74 -3.72 -20.31
N ALA A 59 -8.65 -4.20 -19.46
CA ALA A 59 -9.88 -4.85 -19.91
C ALA A 59 -10.93 -3.86 -20.44
N THR A 60 -10.75 -2.55 -20.21
CA THR A 60 -11.66 -1.52 -20.72
C THR A 60 -11.32 -1.12 -22.17
N PRO A 61 -12.31 -0.70 -22.98
CA PRO A 61 -12.05 -0.17 -24.31
C PRO A 61 -11.12 1.03 -24.28
N GLU A 62 -10.18 1.08 -25.23
CA GLU A 62 -9.27 2.21 -25.37
C GLU A 62 -10.04 3.46 -25.81
N VAL A 63 -9.67 4.62 -25.25
CA VAL A 63 -10.25 5.92 -25.60
C VAL A 63 -9.11 6.89 -25.90
N GLU A 64 -9.21 7.59 -27.02
CA GLU A 64 -8.24 8.60 -27.40
C GLU A 64 -8.19 9.75 -26.38
N ALA A 65 -6.98 10.06 -25.90
CA ALA A 65 -6.73 11.07 -24.88
C ALA A 65 -6.81 12.51 -25.42
N THR A 66 -7.95 12.89 -25.99
CA THR A 66 -8.16 14.20 -26.63
C THR A 66 -8.25 15.35 -25.61
N PRO A 67 -7.90 16.60 -25.99
CA PRO A 67 -8.08 17.76 -25.12
C PRO A 67 -9.52 17.95 -24.61
N ALA A 68 -10.52 17.56 -25.42
CA ALA A 68 -11.93 17.64 -25.05
C ALA A 68 -12.28 16.64 -23.94
N LEU A 69 -11.79 15.40 -24.04
CA LEU A 69 -11.95 14.39 -22.98
C LEU A 69 -11.37 14.90 -21.66
N TRP A 70 -10.15 15.44 -21.69
CA TRP A 70 -9.51 15.99 -20.50
C TRP A 70 -10.28 17.17 -19.88
N ARG A 71 -10.88 18.05 -20.70
CA ARG A 71 -11.76 19.12 -20.21
C ARG A 71 -13.00 18.55 -19.50
N SER A 72 -13.67 17.57 -20.12
CA SER A 72 -14.83 16.89 -19.55
C SER A 72 -14.52 16.22 -18.19
N ILE A 73 -13.40 15.49 -18.10
CA ILE A 73 -12.95 14.85 -16.86
C ILE A 73 -12.77 15.89 -15.74
N ARG A 74 -12.07 17.00 -16.02
CA ARG A 74 -11.85 18.07 -15.03
C ARG A 74 -13.14 18.75 -14.59
N GLU A 75 -14.07 18.98 -15.51
CA GLU A 75 -15.38 19.56 -15.17
C GLU A 75 -16.20 18.64 -14.26
N ARG A 76 -16.20 17.33 -14.52
CA ARG A 76 -16.85 16.34 -13.64
C ARG A 76 -16.24 16.35 -12.24
N ALA A 77 -14.91 16.33 -12.13
CA ALA A 77 -14.22 16.39 -10.84
C ALA A 77 -14.58 17.65 -10.03
N ARG A 78 -14.60 18.82 -10.69
CA ARG A 78 -15.01 20.09 -10.06
C ARG A 78 -16.47 20.09 -9.61
N ARG A 79 -17.37 19.47 -10.38
CA ARG A 79 -18.79 19.32 -9.98
C ARG A 79 -18.92 18.44 -8.74
N ALA A 80 -18.20 17.32 -8.68
CA ALA A 80 -18.20 16.42 -7.54
C ALA A 80 -17.69 17.10 -6.26
N ASP A 81 -16.57 17.84 -6.31
CA ASP A 81 -16.03 18.59 -5.17
C ASP A 81 -17.04 19.60 -4.60
N ARG A 82 -17.73 20.33 -5.49
CA ARG A 82 -18.77 21.29 -5.09
C ARG A 82 -19.99 20.63 -4.45
N SER A 83 -20.34 19.40 -4.85
CA SER A 83 -21.45 18.65 -4.23
C SER A 83 -21.08 18.10 -2.85
N THR A 84 -19.83 17.68 -2.65
CA THR A 84 -19.34 17.20 -1.34
C THR A 84 -19.22 18.34 -0.34
N ARG A 85 -18.87 19.55 -0.78
CA ARG A 85 -18.81 20.77 0.07
C ARG A 85 -20.16 21.37 0.47
N ARG A 86 -21.26 20.96 -0.17
CA ARG A 86 -22.62 21.42 0.12
C ARG A 86 -23.40 20.50 1.06
N ARG A 87 -22.80 19.39 1.50
CA ARG A 87 -23.29 18.50 2.56
C ARG A 87 -22.47 18.72 3.82
#